data_AF-A0A416GHF2-F1
#
_entry.id   AF-A0A416GHF2-F1
#
_cell.length_a   1.000
_cell.length_b   1.000
_cell.length_c   1.000
_cell.angle_alpha   90.00
_cell.angle_beta   90.00
_cell.angle_gamma   90.00
#
_symmetry.space_group_name_H-M   'P 1'
#
loop_
_entity.id
_entity.type
_entity.pdbx_description
1 polymer ?
#
loop_
_entity_poly.entity_id
_entity_poly.type
_entity_poly.pdbx_seq_one_letter_code
_entity_poly.pdbx_strand_id
1 'polypeptide(L)'
;MSQSVKFIVTFKLANSEKEVLPALSPAFEATLERFLLPYTHYFEHPHRNTKSASLFLVYTVDVCIHQAEAVFYLGKLIEAEAGILQLFDSGVESFSFRVES
;
A
#
# COMPACT_ATOMS: atom_id res chain seq x y z
N MET A 1 8.15 -9.04 23.44
CA MET A 1 9.11 -9.36 22.35
C MET A 1 8.76 -8.49 21.17
N SER A 2 9.73 -7.89 20.50
CA SER A 2 9.51 -7.17 19.24
C SER A 2 9.38 -8.16 18.09
N GLN A 3 8.36 -7.99 17.25
CA GLN A 3 8.13 -8.78 16.04
C GLN A 3 8.23 -7.87 14.81
N SER A 4 8.88 -8.36 13.76
CA SER A 4 8.88 -7.69 12.47
C SER A 4 7.61 -8.10 11.72
N VAL A 5 6.84 -7.13 11.24
CA VAL A 5 5.60 -7.38 10.50
C VAL A 5 5.65 -6.62 9.19
N LYS A 6 5.29 -7.27 8.09
CA LYS A 6 5.17 -6.67 6.77
C LYS A 6 3.70 -6.49 6.42
N PHE A 7 3.29 -5.27 6.12
CA PHE A 7 1.98 -4.98 5.54
C PHE A 7 2.16 -4.75 4.04
N ILE A 8 1.46 -5.54 3.23
CA ILE A 8 1.61 -5.49 1.77
C ILE A 8 0.27 -5.11 1.16
N VAL A 9 0.23 -3.97 0.48
CA VAL A 9 -0.92 -3.48 -0.30
C VAL A 9 -0.57 -3.59 -1.77
N THR A 10 -1.42 -4.23 -2.57
CA THR A 10 -1.24 -4.31 -4.02
C THR A 10 -2.44 -3.71 -4.73
N PHE A 11 -2.21 -2.64 -5.48
CA PHE A 11 -3.22 -2.02 -6.35
C PHE A 11 -3.10 -2.57 -7.76
N LYS A 12 -4.24 -2.96 -8.33
CA LYS A 12 -4.41 -3.18 -9.77
C LYS A 12 -4.83 -1.86 -10.40
N LEU A 13 -4.05 -1.37 -11.35
CA LEU A 13 -4.31 -0.09 -12.01
C LEU A 13 -5.13 -0.27 -13.28
N ALA A 14 -6.01 0.70 -13.57
CA ALA A 14 -6.77 0.73 -14.79
C ALA A 14 -5.82 0.92 -15.99
N ASN A 15 -5.94 0.05 -16.99
CA ASN A 15 -5.05 -0.01 -18.16
C ASN A 15 -5.39 1.09 -19.20
N SER A 16 -5.51 2.34 -18.76
CA SER A 16 -5.69 3.46 -19.67
C SER A 16 -4.33 3.84 -20.24
N GLU A 17 -4.22 3.94 -21.57
CA GLU A 17 -3.03 4.36 -22.32
C GLU A 17 -2.47 5.74 -21.91
N LYS A 18 -3.08 6.42 -20.94
CA LYS A 18 -2.48 7.57 -20.27
C LYS A 18 -1.40 7.05 -19.33
N GLU A 19 -0.13 7.29 -19.70
CA GLU A 19 1.09 7.17 -18.90
C GLU A 19 1.08 7.96 -17.57
N VAL A 20 -0.08 8.26 -17.02
CA VAL A 20 -0.21 8.77 -15.67
C VAL A 20 -0.21 7.53 -14.77
N LEU A 21 0.99 7.02 -14.47
CA LEU A 21 1.22 6.41 -13.15
C LEU A 21 0.49 7.30 -12.15
N PRO A 22 -0.46 6.78 -11.35
CA PRO A 22 -1.36 7.62 -10.58
C PRO A 22 -0.51 8.67 -9.87
N ALA A 23 -0.73 9.95 -10.21
CA ALA A 23 -0.07 11.10 -9.60
C ALA A 23 -0.45 11.27 -8.11
N LEU A 24 -0.99 10.20 -7.50
CA LEU A 24 -1.54 10.05 -6.17
C LEU A 24 -0.75 9.05 -5.30
N SER A 25 0.31 8.42 -5.84
CA SER A 25 1.38 7.83 -5.00
C SER A 25 1.77 8.76 -3.84
N PRO A 26 1.94 10.08 -4.05
CA PRO A 26 2.32 11.00 -2.98
C PRO A 26 1.26 11.21 -1.91
N ALA A 27 -0.05 11.09 -2.23
CA ALA A 27 -1.11 11.33 -1.24
C ALA A 27 -1.29 10.12 -0.31
N PHE A 28 -1.27 8.91 -0.88
CA PHE A 28 -1.28 7.67 -0.11
C PHE A 28 0.02 7.52 0.71
N GLU A 29 1.18 7.77 0.09
CA GLU A 29 2.47 7.77 0.79
C GLU A 29 2.53 8.83 1.89
N ALA A 30 2.09 10.07 1.65
CA ALA A 30 2.08 11.11 2.69
C ALA A 30 1.15 10.78 3.85
N THR A 31 0.00 10.14 3.59
CA THR A 31 -0.90 9.67 4.64
C THR A 31 -0.24 8.55 5.44
N LEU A 32 0.35 7.57 4.77
CA LEU A 32 1.08 6.49 5.41
C LEU A 32 2.27 7.03 6.22
N GLU A 33 3.08 7.92 5.68
CA GLU A 33 4.19 8.58 6.37
C GLU A 33 3.72 9.25 7.65
N ARG A 34 2.61 10.00 7.63
CA ARG A 34 2.06 10.66 8.83
C ARG A 34 1.67 9.69 9.93
N PHE A 35 1.08 8.54 9.58
CA PHE A 35 0.65 7.54 10.55
C PHE A 35 1.77 6.59 10.97
N LEU A 36 2.78 6.42 10.11
CA LEU A 36 3.90 5.50 10.28
C LEU A 36 5.20 6.20 10.67
N LEU A 37 5.19 7.51 10.94
CA LEU A 37 6.31 8.29 11.48
C LEU A 37 7.14 7.59 12.58
N PRO A 38 6.57 6.78 13.50
CA PRO A 38 7.34 6.04 14.50
C PRO A 38 8.09 4.81 13.96
N TYR A 39 7.84 4.39 12.72
CA TYR A 39 8.18 3.09 12.17
C TYR A 39 9.01 3.21 10.88
N THR A 40 10.00 2.33 10.74
CA THR A 40 10.66 2.12 9.46
C THR A 40 9.61 1.70 8.43
N HIS A 41 9.71 2.19 7.20
CA HIS A 41 8.82 1.80 6.11
C HIS A 41 9.61 1.84 4.80
N TYR A 42 9.21 1.01 3.85
CA TYR A 42 9.79 0.94 2.51
C TYR A 42 8.67 1.09 1.49
N PHE A 43 8.98 1.69 0.34
CA PHE A 43 8.02 1.84 -0.74
C PHE A 43 8.63 1.24 -2.01
N GLU A 44 7.93 0.27 -2.59
CA GLU A 44 8.31 -0.33 -3.87
C GLU A 44 7.44 0.30 -4.97
N HIS A 45 8.10 0.86 -5.97
CA HIS A 45 7.42 1.58 -7.05
C HIS A 45 6.76 0.61 -8.06
N PRO A 46 5.80 1.08 -8.88
CA PRO A 46 4.94 0.19 -9.66
C PRO A 46 5.73 -0.66 -10.67
N HIS A 47 5.38 -1.94 -10.71
CA HIS A 47 5.94 -2.90 -11.65
C HIS A 47 4.90 -3.28 -12.70
N ARG A 48 5.23 -3.05 -13.97
CA ARG A 48 4.42 -3.53 -15.09
C ARG A 48 4.63 -5.03 -15.24
N ASN A 49 3.58 -5.83 -15.04
CA ASN A 49 3.65 -7.26 -15.33
C ASN A 49 3.51 -7.45 -16.85
N THR A 50 4.65 -7.69 -17.50
CA THR A 50 4.75 -7.84 -18.97
C THR A 50 3.98 -9.04 -19.52
N LYS A 51 3.60 -10.02 -18.67
CA LYS A 51 2.87 -11.22 -19.09
C LYS A 51 1.35 -11.03 -19.18
N SER A 52 0.77 -10.09 -18.43
CA SER A 52 -0.69 -9.92 -18.32
C SER A 52 -1.21 -8.57 -18.83
N ALA A 53 -0.33 -7.74 -19.42
CA ALA A 53 -0.60 -6.36 -19.80
C ALA A 53 -1.24 -5.51 -18.67
N SER A 54 -1.17 -5.97 -17.43
CA SER A 54 -1.79 -5.34 -16.26
C SER A 54 -0.73 -4.59 -15.47
N LEU A 55 -1.07 -3.37 -15.05
CA LEU A 55 -0.22 -2.51 -14.24
C LEU A 55 -0.54 -2.74 -12.76
N PHE A 56 0.50 -2.97 -11.96
CA PHE A 56 0.36 -3.15 -10.52
C PHE A 56 1.29 -2.20 -9.78
N LEU A 57 0.82 -1.77 -8.61
CA LEU A 57 1.57 -0.97 -7.65
C LEU A 57 1.55 -1.68 -6.31
N VAL A 58 2.72 -1.94 -5.72
CA VAL A 58 2.85 -2.74 -4.50
C VAL A 58 3.53 -1.91 -3.43
N TYR A 59 2.83 -1.69 -2.31
CA TYR A 59 3.38 -1.02 -1.14
C TYR A 59 3.71 -2.05 -0.06
N THR A 60 4.94 -2.03 0.45
CA THR A 60 5.43 -2.97 1.48
C THR A 60 5.92 -2.20 2.71
N VAL A 61 5.10 -2.15 3.75
CA VAL A 61 5.43 -1.46 5.00
C VAL A 61 6.01 -2.43 6.01
N ASP A 62 7.30 -2.30 6.31
CA ASP A 62 8.04 -3.17 7.25
C ASP A 62 8.13 -2.55 8.65
N VAL A 63 7.30 -3.01 9.59
CA VAL A 63 7.16 -2.42 10.93
C VAL A 63 7.75 -3.33 12.01
N CYS A 64 8.59 -2.78 12.89
CA CYS A 64 8.99 -3.44 14.13
C CYS A 64 7.99 -3.10 15.25
N ILE A 65 7.24 -4.09 15.70
CA ILE A 65 6.11 -3.91 16.63
C ILE A 65 6.43 -4.56 17.98
N HIS A 66 6.31 -3.78 19.05
CA HIS A 66 6.55 -4.26 20.42
C HIS A 66 5.28 -4.83 21.09
N GLN A 67 4.09 -4.49 20.58
CA GLN A 67 2.79 -4.89 21.11
C GLN A 67 1.93 -5.49 19.99
N ALA A 68 1.49 -6.74 20.13
CA ALA A 68 0.73 -7.44 19.09
C ALA A 68 -0.56 -6.70 18.66
N GLU A 69 -1.21 -5.99 19.59
CA GLU A 69 -2.41 -5.18 19.32
C GLU A 69 -2.15 -4.06 18.31
N ALA A 70 -0.94 -3.50 18.29
CA ALA A 70 -0.58 -2.46 17.33
C ALA A 70 -0.59 -2.98 15.88
N VAL A 71 -0.37 -4.29 15.66
CA VAL A 71 -0.50 -4.90 14.32
C VAL A 71 -1.92 -4.74 13.80
N PHE A 72 -2.92 -4.99 14.65
CA PHE A 72 -4.32 -4.93 14.26
C PHE A 72 -4.74 -3.50 13.89
N TYR A 73 -4.40 -2.53 14.73
CA TYR A 73 -4.74 -1.14 14.48
C TYR A 73 -4.04 -0.56 13.25
N LEU A 74 -2.74 -0.83 13.10
CA LEU A 74 -1.98 -0.39 11.93
C LEU A 74 -2.50 -1.06 10.66
N GLY A 75 -2.77 -2.36 10.70
CA GLY A 75 -3.33 -3.08 9.57
C GLY A 75 -4.68 -2.52 9.12
N LYS A 76 -5.58 -2.21 10.07
CA LYS A 76 -6.89 -1.60 9.76
C LYS A 76 -6.77 -0.20 9.19
N LEU A 77 -5.82 0.59 9.67
CA LEU A 77 -5.56 1.93 9.13
C LEU A 77 -5.07 1.85 7.69
N ILE A 78 -4.06 1.01 7.41
CA ILE A 78 -3.49 0.84 6.07
C ILE A 78 -4.56 0.31 5.08
N GLU A 79 -5.34 -0.69 5.50
CA GLU A 79 -6.43 -1.25 4.69
C GLU A 79 -7.51 -0.20 4.38
N ALA A 80 -7.89 0.63 5.36
CA ALA A 80 -8.90 1.68 5.17
C ALA A 80 -8.43 2.77 4.18
N GLU A 81 -7.19 3.25 4.31
CA GLU A 81 -6.61 4.24 3.39
C GLU A 81 -6.50 3.69 1.97
N ALA A 82 -6.13 2.41 1.82
CA ALA A 82 -6.12 1.75 0.51
C ALA A 82 -7.52 1.66 -0.11
N GLY A 83 -8.54 1.37 0.71
CA GLY A 83 -9.93 1.36 0.27
C GLY A 83 -10.44 2.75 -0.14
N ILE A 84 -10.08 3.80 0.59
CA ILE A 84 -10.39 5.19 0.20
C ILE A 84 -9.74 5.49 -1.16
N LEU A 85 -8.48 5.12 -1.35
CA LEU A 85 -7.80 5.32 -2.63
C LEU A 85 -8.52 4.61 -3.78
N GLN A 86 -8.93 3.34 -3.61
CA GLN A 86 -9.72 2.62 -4.62
C GLN A 86 -11.05 3.33 -4.95
N LEU A 87 -11.74 3.89 -3.96
CA LEU A 87 -13.05 4.52 -4.16
C LEU A 87 -12.98 5.85 -4.91
N PHE A 88 -11.91 6.61 -4.70
CA PHE A 88 -11.81 7.99 -5.21
C PHE A 88 -10.82 8.14 -6.37
N ASP A 89 -9.96 7.16 -6.63
CA ASP A 89 -9.03 7.17 -7.75
C ASP A 89 -9.51 6.30 -8.91
N SER A 90 -9.92 6.95 -10.01
CA SER A 90 -10.29 6.28 -11.26
C SER A 90 -9.16 5.45 -11.91
N GLY A 91 -7.92 5.66 -11.48
CA GLY A 91 -6.74 4.89 -11.88
C GLY A 91 -6.58 3.56 -11.13
N VAL A 92 -7.32 3.33 -10.04
CA VAL A 92 -7.27 2.08 -9.26
C VAL A 92 -8.52 1.25 -9.53
N GLU A 93 -8.34 0.05 -10.09
CA GLU A 93 -9.44 -0.88 -10.36
C GLU A 93 -9.83 -1.67 -9.10
N SER A 94 -8.81 -2.15 -8.39
CA SER A 94 -8.97 -2.91 -7.15
C SER A 94 -7.69 -2.90 -6.32
N PHE A 95 -7.79 -3.26 -5.04
CA PHE A 95 -6.62 -3.54 -4.21
C PHE A 95 -6.73 -4.90 -3.51
N SER A 96 -5.59 -5.43 -3.09
CA SER A 96 -5.50 -6.52 -2.14
C SER A 96 -4.55 -6.13 -1.00
N PHE A 97 -4.82 -6.66 0.19
CA PHE A 97 -4.07 -6.39 1.41
C PHE A 97 -3.70 -7.70 2.10
N ARG A 98 -2.46 -7.83 2.54
CA ARG A 98 -1.97 -8.99 3.30
C ARG A 98 -0.98 -8.56 4.37
N VAL A 99 -0.91 -9.36 5.43
CA VAL A 99 0.01 -9.17 6.56
C VAL A 99 0.90 -10.40 6.67
N GLU A 100 2.21 -10.21 6.76
CA GLU A 100 3.21 -11.26 6.95
C GLU A 100 3.98 -10.99 8.26
N SER A 101 4.20 -12.01 9.09
CA SER A 101 4.86 -11.93 10.41
C SER A 101 5.98 -12.95 10.55
#